data_AF-A0A7J5LFJ9-F1
#
_entry.id   AF-A0A7J5LFJ9-F1
#
_cell.length_a   1.000
_cell.length_b   1.000
_cell.length_c   1.000
_cell.angle_alpha   90.00
_cell.angle_beta   90.00
_cell.angle_gamma   90.00
#
_symmetry.space_group_name_H-M   'P 1'
#
loop_
_entity.id
_entity.type
_entity.pdbx_description
1 polymer ?
#
loop_
_entity_poly.entity_id
_entity_poly.type
_entity_poly.pdbx_seq_one_letter_code
_entity_poly.pdbx_strand_id
1 'polypeptide(L)'
;MIWNQVLPQRELVLEKFEAKAKYKEELYKAGSMSDGERVCLYLIAQCLITPDDYIIVVDEPEIHLHTSIMKRLWGEIERYCPNKTFVYITHDLNFATSRKTATKIWVQSYDGHDSWEIYQIEDNDDIPEALFLEVLGTRSPILFVEGGKTSYDLPLYKEVFGNYLVIPCDNCRKVIELTKAFNNEKVKSLHTYDVKGLIDHDFLADIEKDSYLKQNIYTLDVLEVENLFLIEPLIKLAAKQIGDNENEAFQKVSDFLFEQMEQGKYDIVNSICIKEIRHKLNCFSSKGNKGEDIQNDLNNHISEIDVNAIFVQTETNISDIIAERDYKKMLNVFNHKGMCQRVTGIIGLKKKYPQVVLDLIKGEKRDEIISALLGYLPKID
;
A
#
# COMPACT_ATOMS: atom_id res chain seq x y z
N MET A 1 -26.81 -23.17 -19.91
CA MET A 1 -25.99 -22.88 -21.11
C MET A 1 -25.00 -21.81 -20.71
N ILE A 2 -23.70 -22.09 -20.86
CA ILE A 2 -22.61 -21.21 -20.37
C ILE A 2 -22.81 -19.76 -20.81
N TRP A 3 -23.20 -19.54 -22.07
CA TRP A 3 -23.50 -18.22 -22.61
C TRP A 3 -24.43 -17.37 -21.73
N ASN A 4 -25.59 -17.90 -21.34
CA ASN A 4 -26.59 -17.16 -20.57
C ASN A 4 -26.11 -16.83 -19.15
N GLN A 5 -25.17 -17.62 -18.61
CA GLN A 5 -24.50 -17.24 -17.38
C GLN A 5 -23.53 -16.10 -17.68
N VAL A 6 -22.61 -16.26 -18.61
CA VAL A 6 -21.56 -15.26 -18.89
C VAL A 6 -22.13 -13.90 -19.31
N LEU A 7 -23.13 -13.89 -20.19
CA LEU A 7 -23.76 -12.71 -20.78
C LEU A 7 -25.27 -12.68 -20.46
N PRO A 8 -25.67 -12.37 -19.22
CA PRO A 8 -27.08 -12.51 -18.79
C PRO A 8 -28.04 -11.55 -19.50
N GLN A 9 -27.53 -10.50 -20.13
CA GLN A 9 -28.32 -9.54 -20.90
C GLN A 9 -28.56 -9.99 -22.35
N ARG A 10 -27.89 -11.06 -22.80
CA ARG A 10 -27.91 -11.54 -24.18
C ARG A 10 -28.36 -12.98 -24.19
N GLU A 11 -29.42 -13.28 -24.92
CA GLU A 11 -29.85 -14.67 -25.13
C GLU A 11 -29.22 -15.20 -26.42
N LEU A 12 -28.60 -16.38 -26.36
CA LEU A 12 -28.05 -17.05 -27.53
C LEU A 12 -29.12 -17.91 -28.19
N VAL A 13 -29.41 -17.60 -29.45
CA VAL A 13 -30.35 -18.34 -30.30
C VAL A 13 -29.55 -19.10 -31.35
N LEU A 14 -29.57 -20.43 -31.25
CA LEU A 14 -28.92 -21.31 -32.21
C LEU A 14 -29.97 -21.84 -33.20
N GLU A 15 -29.83 -21.45 -34.46
CA GLU A 15 -30.55 -22.03 -35.59
C GLU A 15 -29.60 -22.93 -36.38
N LYS A 16 -30.12 -23.89 -37.16
CA LYS A 16 -29.37 -25.03 -37.74
C LYS A 16 -27.89 -24.76 -38.13
N PHE A 17 -27.60 -23.64 -38.79
CA PHE A 17 -26.25 -23.25 -39.20
C PHE A 17 -25.90 -21.79 -38.83
N GLU A 18 -26.69 -21.14 -37.98
CA GLU A 18 -26.48 -19.75 -37.61
C GLU A 18 -26.58 -19.56 -36.09
N ALA A 19 -25.60 -18.86 -35.52
CA ALA A 19 -25.70 -18.30 -34.18
C ALA A 19 -26.23 -16.86 -34.28
N LYS A 20 -27.25 -16.55 -33.49
CA LYS A 20 -27.83 -15.21 -33.32
C LYS A 20 -27.84 -14.86 -31.85
N ALA A 21 -27.73 -13.57 -31.52
CA ALA A 21 -27.94 -13.09 -30.17
C ALA A 21 -29.18 -12.21 -30.13
N LYS A 22 -29.92 -12.29 -29.03
CA LYS A 22 -31.09 -11.46 -28.74
C LYS A 22 -30.76 -10.53 -27.58
N TYR A 23 -31.07 -9.25 -27.75
CA TYR A 23 -30.99 -8.25 -26.69
C TYR A 23 -32.33 -7.53 -26.57
N LYS A 24 -32.96 -7.65 -25.40
CA LYS A 24 -34.38 -7.28 -25.22
C LYS A 24 -35.24 -8.04 -26.23
N GLU A 25 -35.71 -7.38 -27.28
CA GLU A 25 -36.51 -7.99 -28.36
C GLU A 25 -35.81 -8.01 -29.73
N GLU A 26 -34.61 -7.44 -29.83
CA GLU A 26 -33.89 -7.36 -31.10
C GLU A 26 -32.96 -8.55 -31.28
N LEU A 27 -33.14 -9.26 -32.40
CA LEU A 27 -32.33 -10.39 -32.82
C LEU A 27 -31.31 -9.94 -33.87
N TYR A 28 -30.03 -10.24 -33.66
CA TYR A 28 -28.96 -9.93 -34.59
C TYR A 28 -28.06 -11.13 -34.85
N LYS A 29 -27.43 -11.13 -36.02
CA LYS A 29 -26.55 -12.22 -36.47
C LYS A 29 -25.20 -12.16 -35.77
N ALA A 30 -24.48 -13.29 -35.74
CA ALA A 30 -23.12 -13.37 -35.20
C ALA A 30 -22.15 -12.33 -35.80
N GLY A 31 -22.30 -11.95 -37.06
CA GLY A 31 -21.48 -10.90 -37.68
C GLY A 31 -21.68 -9.50 -37.09
N SER A 32 -22.78 -9.27 -36.37
CA SER A 32 -23.09 -8.03 -35.66
C SER A 32 -22.82 -8.11 -34.16
N MET A 33 -22.30 -9.25 -33.68
CA MET A 33 -21.86 -9.39 -32.29
C MET A 33 -20.61 -8.55 -32.05
N SER A 34 -20.53 -7.99 -30.85
CA SER A 34 -19.31 -7.37 -30.34
C SER A 34 -18.15 -8.36 -30.34
N ASP A 35 -16.91 -7.85 -30.33
CA ASP A 35 -15.73 -8.73 -30.28
C ASP A 35 -15.77 -9.66 -29.05
N GLY A 36 -16.14 -9.14 -27.88
CA GLY A 36 -16.26 -9.94 -26.65
C GLY A 36 -17.31 -11.05 -26.75
N GLU A 37 -18.45 -10.79 -27.40
CA GLU A 37 -19.48 -11.81 -27.66
C GLU A 37 -18.98 -12.92 -28.59
N ARG A 38 -18.31 -12.54 -29.69
CA ARG A 38 -17.76 -13.52 -30.64
C ARG A 38 -16.69 -14.37 -29.99
N VAL A 39 -15.78 -13.76 -29.22
CA VAL A 39 -14.74 -14.45 -28.46
C VAL A 39 -15.35 -15.39 -27.42
N CYS A 40 -16.36 -14.94 -26.66
CA CYS A 40 -17.05 -15.81 -25.71
C CYS A 40 -17.67 -17.03 -26.39
N LEU A 41 -18.41 -16.84 -27.49
CA LEU A 41 -19.03 -17.95 -28.21
C LEU A 41 -17.99 -18.94 -28.72
N TYR A 42 -16.91 -18.41 -29.31
CA TYR A 42 -15.81 -19.21 -29.83
C TYR A 42 -15.14 -20.05 -28.74
N LEU A 43 -14.74 -19.44 -27.63
CA LEU A 43 -14.08 -20.13 -26.52
C LEU A 43 -14.97 -21.20 -25.89
N ILE A 44 -16.25 -20.89 -25.66
CA ILE A 44 -17.23 -21.85 -25.15
C ILE A 44 -17.34 -23.05 -26.10
N ALA A 45 -17.52 -22.80 -27.39
CA ALA A 45 -17.70 -23.86 -28.38
C ALA A 45 -16.47 -24.76 -28.45
N GLN A 46 -15.26 -24.18 -28.58
CA GLN A 46 -14.01 -24.93 -28.69
C GLN A 46 -13.77 -25.82 -27.46
N CYS A 47 -13.97 -25.29 -26.25
CA CYS A 47 -13.74 -26.06 -25.03
C CYS A 47 -14.75 -27.20 -24.85
N LEU A 48 -16.00 -27.00 -25.28
CA LEU A 48 -17.05 -28.02 -25.18
C LEU A 48 -16.90 -29.15 -26.20
N ILE A 49 -16.47 -28.85 -27.43
CA ILE A 49 -16.29 -29.87 -28.48
C ILE A 49 -14.99 -30.64 -28.35
N THR A 50 -14.03 -30.13 -27.59
CA THR A 50 -12.76 -30.81 -27.34
C THR A 50 -13.05 -32.17 -26.66
N PRO A 51 -12.37 -33.26 -27.05
CA PRO A 51 -12.57 -34.55 -26.41
C PRO A 51 -12.19 -34.54 -24.92
N ASP A 52 -12.73 -35.49 -24.16
CA ASP A 52 -12.30 -35.70 -22.77
C ASP A 52 -10.83 -36.14 -22.70
N ASP A 53 -10.20 -35.91 -21.56
CA ASP A 53 -8.78 -36.20 -21.25
C ASP A 53 -7.74 -35.39 -22.06
N TYR A 54 -8.18 -34.44 -22.88
CA TYR A 54 -7.29 -33.51 -23.57
C TYR A 54 -6.80 -32.38 -22.64
N ILE A 55 -5.61 -31.88 -22.96
CA ILE A 55 -5.05 -30.66 -22.39
C ILE A 55 -5.42 -29.48 -23.30
N ILE A 56 -6.12 -28.50 -22.75
CA ILE A 56 -6.45 -27.23 -23.42
C ILE A 56 -5.44 -26.18 -22.92
N VAL A 57 -4.55 -25.75 -23.81
CA VAL A 57 -3.63 -24.64 -23.54
C VAL A 57 -4.24 -23.35 -24.07
N VAL A 58 -4.36 -22.35 -23.20
CA VAL A 58 -4.91 -21.04 -23.52
C VAL A 58 -3.86 -19.99 -23.25
N ASP A 59 -3.41 -19.33 -24.30
CA ASP A 59 -2.50 -18.20 -24.22
C ASP A 59 -3.30 -16.89 -24.16
N GLU A 60 -2.96 -16.04 -23.19
CA GLU A 60 -3.63 -14.80 -22.83
C GLU A 60 -5.18 -14.92 -22.73
N PRO A 61 -5.71 -15.69 -21.75
CA PRO A 61 -7.15 -15.89 -21.53
C PRO A 61 -7.96 -14.60 -21.28
N GLU A 62 -7.29 -13.48 -21.03
CA GLU A 62 -7.81 -12.13 -20.85
C GLU A 62 -8.05 -11.34 -22.14
N ILE A 63 -7.45 -11.74 -23.28
CA ILE A 63 -7.53 -10.98 -24.53
C ILE A 63 -8.99 -10.75 -24.97
N HIS A 64 -9.30 -9.50 -25.34
CA HIS A 64 -10.61 -9.07 -25.85
C HIS A 64 -11.81 -9.33 -24.91
N LEU A 65 -11.55 -9.65 -23.64
CA LEU A 65 -12.57 -9.87 -22.63
C LEU A 65 -12.48 -8.80 -21.55
N HIS A 66 -13.64 -8.24 -21.19
CA HIS A 66 -13.70 -7.40 -20.00
C HIS A 66 -13.46 -8.27 -18.74
N THR A 67 -12.73 -7.74 -17.77
CA THR A 67 -12.32 -8.47 -16.54
C THR A 67 -13.50 -9.08 -15.77
N SER A 68 -14.67 -8.43 -15.80
CA SER A 68 -15.91 -8.94 -15.18
C SER A 68 -16.52 -10.16 -15.87
N ILE A 69 -16.26 -10.33 -17.18
CA ILE A 69 -16.76 -11.45 -18.00
C ILE A 69 -15.78 -12.61 -17.92
N MET A 70 -14.49 -12.33 -18.06
CA MET A 70 -13.41 -13.31 -18.11
C MET A 70 -13.47 -14.33 -16.96
N LYS A 71 -13.54 -13.87 -15.70
CA LYS A 71 -13.56 -14.76 -14.53
C LYS A 71 -14.74 -15.73 -14.57
N ARG A 72 -15.91 -15.22 -14.97
CA ARG A 72 -17.16 -15.99 -15.08
C ARG A 72 -17.13 -16.96 -16.24
N LEU A 73 -16.64 -16.53 -17.41
CA LEU A 73 -16.50 -17.36 -18.60
C LEU A 73 -15.69 -18.62 -18.31
N TRP A 74 -14.45 -18.44 -17.85
CA TRP A 74 -13.55 -19.55 -17.58
C TRP A 74 -14.05 -20.42 -16.42
N GLY A 75 -14.65 -19.82 -15.38
CA GLY A 75 -15.27 -20.59 -14.29
C GLY A 75 -16.42 -21.49 -14.73
N GLU A 76 -17.28 -21.03 -15.64
CA GLU A 76 -18.35 -21.87 -16.18
C GLU A 76 -17.80 -22.88 -17.20
N ILE A 77 -16.83 -22.53 -18.05
CA ILE A 77 -16.20 -23.49 -18.97
C ILE A 77 -15.57 -24.65 -18.19
N GLU A 78 -14.73 -24.37 -17.20
CA GLU A 78 -14.09 -25.39 -16.35
C GLU A 78 -15.12 -26.29 -15.67
N ARG A 79 -16.21 -25.69 -15.16
CA ARG A 79 -17.30 -26.44 -14.50
C ARG A 79 -18.01 -27.41 -15.45
N TYR A 80 -18.22 -27.03 -16.70
CA TYR A 80 -18.86 -27.87 -17.71
C TYR A 80 -17.89 -28.84 -18.41
N CYS A 81 -16.59 -28.64 -18.22
CA CYS A 81 -15.51 -29.47 -18.76
C CYS A 81 -14.64 -30.10 -17.66
N PRO A 82 -15.21 -30.86 -16.71
CA PRO A 82 -14.45 -31.37 -15.55
C PRO A 82 -13.42 -32.45 -15.92
N ASN A 83 -13.60 -33.14 -17.05
CA ASN A 83 -12.71 -34.23 -17.51
C ASN A 83 -11.57 -33.72 -18.41
N LYS A 84 -11.24 -32.43 -18.36
CA LYS A 84 -10.22 -31.81 -19.22
C LYS A 84 -9.22 -31.06 -18.36
N THR A 85 -7.96 -31.02 -18.80
CA THR A 85 -6.93 -30.24 -18.10
C THR A 85 -6.78 -28.89 -18.79
N PHE A 86 -6.89 -27.80 -18.03
CA PHE A 86 -6.67 -26.45 -18.54
C PHE A 86 -5.29 -25.94 -18.11
N VAL A 87 -4.53 -25.43 -19.08
CA VAL A 87 -3.25 -24.75 -18.86
C VAL A 87 -3.40 -23.33 -19.38
N TYR A 88 -3.32 -22.35 -18.47
CA TYR A 88 -3.42 -20.94 -18.82
C TYR A 88 -2.05 -20.28 -18.77
N ILE A 89 -1.71 -19.55 -19.83
CA ILE A 89 -0.53 -18.70 -19.90
C ILE A 89 -1.05 -17.26 -19.87
N THR A 90 -0.72 -16.50 -18.84
CA THR A 90 -1.28 -15.17 -18.61
C THR A 90 -0.25 -14.24 -18.01
N HIS A 91 -0.36 -12.95 -18.32
CA HIS A 91 0.34 -11.89 -17.61
C HIS A 91 -0.60 -11.11 -16.66
N ASP A 92 -1.91 -11.38 -16.71
CA ASP A 92 -2.90 -10.80 -15.80
C ASP A 92 -2.92 -11.51 -14.44
N LEU A 93 -2.30 -10.85 -13.45
CA LEU A 93 -2.27 -11.31 -12.06
C LEU A 93 -3.69 -11.47 -11.47
N ASN A 94 -4.68 -10.68 -11.90
CA ASN A 94 -6.05 -10.81 -11.45
C ASN A 94 -6.73 -12.07 -12.00
N PHE A 95 -6.34 -12.52 -13.20
CA PHE A 95 -6.78 -13.79 -13.74
C PHE A 95 -6.13 -14.94 -12.97
N ALA A 96 -4.80 -14.91 -12.79
CA ALA A 96 -4.05 -15.92 -12.04
C ALA A 96 -4.61 -16.11 -10.61
N THR A 97 -4.82 -15.01 -9.88
CA THR A 97 -5.41 -15.03 -8.53
C THR A 97 -6.87 -15.53 -8.52
N SER A 98 -7.60 -15.40 -9.64
CA SER A 98 -8.98 -15.89 -9.70
C SER A 98 -9.08 -17.41 -9.68
N ARG A 99 -8.03 -18.12 -10.09
CA ARG A 99 -7.94 -19.58 -10.14
C ARG A 99 -7.34 -20.13 -8.85
N LYS A 100 -8.10 -20.02 -7.75
CA LYS A 100 -7.62 -20.38 -6.40
C LYS A 100 -7.08 -21.80 -6.27
N THR A 101 -7.72 -22.77 -6.92
CA THR A 101 -7.35 -24.20 -6.83
C THR A 101 -6.34 -24.64 -7.89
N ALA A 102 -5.90 -23.74 -8.77
CA ALA A 102 -4.95 -24.08 -9.82
C ALA A 102 -3.53 -24.08 -9.28
N THR A 103 -2.72 -25.04 -9.75
CA THR A 103 -1.26 -24.99 -9.58
C THR A 103 -0.71 -23.78 -10.32
N LYS A 104 -0.02 -22.90 -9.60
CA LYS A 104 0.56 -21.68 -10.17
C LYS A 104 2.04 -21.90 -10.43
N ILE A 105 2.44 -21.59 -11.65
CA ILE A 105 3.82 -21.73 -12.11
C ILE A 105 4.27 -20.35 -12.56
N TRP A 106 5.33 -19.85 -11.93
CA TRP A 106 5.96 -18.60 -12.28
C TRP A 106 7.18 -18.85 -13.15
N VAL A 107 7.20 -18.17 -14.29
CA VAL A 107 8.34 -18.14 -15.18
C VAL A 107 9.11 -16.86 -14.89
N GLN A 108 10.25 -16.98 -14.19
CA GLN A 108 11.06 -15.85 -13.75
C GLN A 108 11.87 -15.25 -14.89
N SER A 109 12.57 -16.10 -15.64
CA SER A 109 13.45 -15.67 -16.72
C SER A 109 13.54 -16.72 -17.82
N TYR A 110 13.88 -16.24 -19.02
CA TYR A 110 14.19 -17.04 -20.19
C TYR A 110 15.35 -16.38 -20.93
N ASP A 111 16.39 -17.15 -21.23
CA ASP A 111 17.60 -16.65 -21.87
C ASP A 111 17.49 -16.45 -23.39
N GLY A 112 16.33 -16.78 -23.98
CA GLY A 112 16.12 -16.73 -25.43
C GLY A 112 16.62 -17.97 -26.18
N HIS A 113 17.13 -18.97 -25.46
CA HIS A 113 17.63 -20.22 -25.99
C HIS A 113 16.90 -21.40 -25.33
N ASP A 114 17.56 -22.11 -24.41
CA ASP A 114 17.05 -23.35 -23.82
C ASP A 114 16.95 -23.29 -22.28
N SER A 115 17.30 -22.15 -21.66
CA SER A 115 17.30 -22.03 -20.20
C SER A 115 16.09 -21.24 -19.71
N TRP A 116 15.22 -21.93 -18.98
CA TRP A 116 14.08 -21.35 -18.29
C TRP A 116 14.27 -21.46 -16.78
N GLU A 117 14.07 -20.35 -16.07
CA GLU A 117 13.96 -20.33 -14.62
C GLU A 117 12.48 -20.36 -14.24
N ILE A 118 12.01 -21.50 -13.75
CA ILE A 118 10.60 -21.77 -13.49
C ILE A 118 10.43 -22.25 -12.05
N TYR A 119 9.47 -21.65 -11.35
CA TYR A 119 9.17 -21.97 -9.96
C TYR A 119 7.69 -22.27 -9.82
N GLN A 120 7.36 -23.33 -9.08
CA GLN A 120 6.00 -23.52 -8.62
C GLN A 120 5.76 -22.60 -7.42
N ILE A 121 4.68 -21.83 -7.47
CA ILE A 121 4.25 -21.00 -6.34
C ILE A 121 3.49 -21.92 -5.38
N GLU A 122 3.99 -22.02 -4.15
CA GLU A 122 3.27 -22.65 -3.04
C GLU A 122 2.31 -21.65 -2.40
N ASP A 123 1.19 -22.15 -1.88
CA ASP A 123 0.29 -21.32 -1.09
C ASP A 123 1.01 -20.83 0.17
N ASN A 124 0.96 -19.52 0.40
CA ASN A 124 1.53 -18.88 1.57
C ASN A 124 0.42 -18.16 2.34
N ASP A 125 0.14 -18.60 3.57
CA ASP A 125 -0.89 -18.01 4.43
C ASP A 125 -0.50 -16.61 4.95
N ASP A 126 0.80 -16.29 4.99
CA ASP A 126 1.32 -15.04 5.56
C ASP A 126 1.18 -13.85 4.59
N ILE A 127 1.11 -14.11 3.27
CA ILE A 127 1.10 -13.08 2.23
C ILE A 127 -0.14 -13.26 1.35
N PRO A 128 -0.98 -12.22 1.18
CA PRO A 128 -2.07 -12.28 0.22
C PRO A 128 -1.55 -12.61 -1.18
N GLU A 129 -2.08 -13.67 -1.79
CA GLU A 129 -1.65 -14.16 -3.11
C GLU A 129 -1.56 -13.08 -4.18
N ALA A 130 -2.57 -12.21 -4.27
CA ALA A 130 -2.58 -11.11 -5.24
C ALA A 130 -1.35 -10.21 -5.09
N LEU A 131 -0.96 -9.91 -3.84
CA LEU A 131 0.19 -9.09 -3.53
C LEU A 131 1.50 -9.86 -3.81
N PHE A 132 1.53 -11.15 -3.48
CA PHE A 132 2.68 -12.00 -3.78
C PHE A 132 2.97 -12.02 -5.29
N LEU A 133 1.94 -12.23 -6.10
CA LEU A 133 2.03 -12.21 -7.56
C LEU A 133 2.41 -10.83 -8.11
N GLU A 134 1.92 -9.74 -7.51
CA GLU A 134 2.31 -8.36 -7.87
C GLU A 134 3.79 -8.11 -7.62
N VAL A 135 4.31 -8.61 -6.48
CA VAL A 135 5.73 -8.52 -6.12
C VAL A 135 6.62 -9.40 -7.02
N LEU A 136 6.16 -10.58 -7.45
CA LEU A 136 6.92 -11.40 -8.39
C LEU A 136 6.95 -10.80 -9.81
N GLY A 137 5.86 -10.12 -10.20
CA GLY A 137 5.72 -9.53 -11.53
C GLY A 137 6.39 -8.16 -11.71
N THR A 138 6.72 -7.45 -10.63
CA THR A 138 7.39 -6.14 -10.73
C THR A 138 8.84 -6.28 -11.19
N ARG A 139 9.42 -5.21 -11.72
CA ARG A 139 10.86 -5.10 -12.03
C ARG A 139 11.58 -4.05 -11.19
N SER A 140 10.86 -3.42 -10.27
CA SER A 140 11.36 -2.35 -9.41
C SER A 140 11.40 -2.82 -7.96
N PRO A 141 12.34 -2.30 -7.14
CA PRO A 141 12.30 -2.44 -5.68
C PRO A 141 10.95 -2.05 -5.09
N ILE A 142 10.56 -2.62 -3.96
CA ILE A 142 9.23 -2.44 -3.39
C ILE A 142 9.32 -1.63 -2.10
N LEU A 143 8.41 -0.66 -1.95
CA LEU A 143 8.25 0.11 -0.74
C LEU A 143 6.81 -0.02 -0.23
N PHE A 144 6.63 -0.73 0.87
CA PHE A 144 5.37 -0.77 1.60
C PHE A 144 5.21 0.50 2.43
N VAL A 145 4.09 1.19 2.28
CA VAL A 145 3.80 2.44 3.00
C VAL A 145 2.48 2.33 3.75
N GLU A 146 2.36 3.13 4.80
CA GLU A 146 1.09 3.32 5.49
C GLU A 146 0.06 4.07 4.63
N GLY A 147 -1.20 3.98 5.03
CA GLY A 147 -2.29 4.70 4.39
C GLY A 147 -3.05 3.87 3.35
N GLY A 148 -4.18 4.43 2.93
CA GLY A 148 -5.07 3.83 1.95
C GLY A 148 -4.87 4.42 0.55
N LYS A 149 -5.50 3.82 -0.45
CA LYS A 149 -5.44 4.30 -1.86
C LYS A 149 -5.99 5.71 -2.07
N THR A 150 -6.69 6.28 -1.10
CA THR A 150 -7.39 7.57 -1.20
C THR A 150 -6.71 8.73 -0.47
N SER A 151 -5.61 8.50 0.25
CA SER A 151 -4.89 9.58 0.95
C SER A 151 -3.93 10.32 0.02
N TYR A 152 -3.49 11.52 0.45
CA TYR A 152 -2.49 12.32 -0.27
C TYR A 152 -1.08 11.72 -0.20
N ASP A 153 -0.89 10.75 0.69
CA ASP A 153 0.37 10.10 1.04
C ASP A 153 0.90 9.27 -0.13
N LEU A 154 0.04 8.48 -0.77
CA LEU A 154 0.45 7.60 -1.87
C LEU A 154 0.96 8.39 -3.09
N PRO A 155 0.28 9.44 -3.58
CA PRO A 155 0.85 10.31 -4.61
C PRO A 155 2.18 10.95 -4.21
N LEU A 156 2.34 11.38 -2.95
CA LEU A 156 3.57 12.00 -2.47
C LEU A 156 4.73 10.99 -2.52
N TYR A 157 4.54 9.80 -1.93
CA TYR A 157 5.55 8.75 -1.90
C TYR A 157 5.93 8.26 -3.29
N LYS A 158 4.97 8.16 -4.23
CA LYS A 158 5.28 7.78 -5.62
C LYS A 158 6.20 8.76 -6.33
N GLU A 159 6.08 10.06 -6.03
CA GLU A 159 6.93 11.06 -6.66
C GLU A 159 8.32 11.16 -6.01
N VAL A 160 8.38 10.99 -4.68
CA VAL A 160 9.66 11.00 -3.94
C VAL A 160 10.45 9.73 -4.20
N PHE A 161 9.81 8.57 -4.12
CA PHE A 161 10.41 7.25 -4.31
C PHE A 161 10.11 6.71 -5.71
N GLY A 162 10.34 7.51 -6.75
CA GLY A 162 10.03 7.14 -8.14
C GLY A 162 10.74 5.89 -8.67
N ASN A 163 11.81 5.45 -8.01
CA ASN A 163 12.52 4.20 -8.33
C ASN A 163 11.87 2.95 -7.70
N TYR A 164 10.93 3.13 -6.77
CA TYR A 164 10.27 2.05 -6.05
C TYR A 164 8.83 1.86 -6.54
N LEU A 165 8.36 0.62 -6.53
CA LEU A 165 6.93 0.31 -6.56
C LEU A 165 6.35 0.56 -5.16
N VAL A 166 5.66 1.67 -4.99
CA VAL A 166 5.03 2.06 -3.72
C VAL A 166 3.66 1.37 -3.57
N ILE A 167 3.53 0.53 -2.55
CA ILE A 167 2.32 -0.26 -2.26
C ILE A 167 1.73 0.15 -0.90
N PRO A 168 0.47 0.66 -0.85
CA PRO A 168 -0.17 1.03 0.41
C PRO A 168 -0.71 -0.19 1.17
N CYS A 169 -0.47 -0.26 2.47
CA CYS A 169 -0.81 -1.39 3.34
C CYS A 169 -1.86 -1.06 4.42
N ASP A 170 -2.59 0.05 4.29
CA ASP A 170 -3.59 0.57 5.25
C ASP A 170 -3.00 1.06 6.60
N ASN A 171 -2.20 0.23 7.29
CA ASN A 171 -1.68 0.54 8.63
C ASN A 171 -0.24 0.04 8.87
N CYS A 172 0.44 0.63 9.86
CA CYS A 172 1.80 0.27 10.29
C CYS A 172 2.01 -1.22 10.51
N ARG A 173 1.06 -1.90 11.16
CA ARG A 173 1.17 -3.33 11.50
C ARG A 173 1.28 -4.20 10.25
N LYS A 174 0.45 -3.95 9.24
CA LYS A 174 0.52 -4.65 7.95
C LYS A 174 1.82 -4.35 7.21
N VAL A 175 2.30 -3.10 7.22
CA VAL A 175 3.61 -2.75 6.63
C VAL A 175 4.71 -3.60 7.26
N ILE A 176 4.72 -3.67 8.60
CA ILE A 176 5.70 -4.45 9.37
C ILE A 176 5.58 -5.95 9.06
N GLU A 177 4.36 -6.51 9.11
CA GLU A 177 4.11 -7.94 8.84
C GLU A 177 4.54 -8.33 7.43
N LEU A 178 4.12 -7.58 6.40
CA LEU A 178 4.45 -7.86 5.00
C LEU A 178 5.94 -7.69 4.72
N THR A 179 6.56 -6.61 5.22
CA THR A 179 8.01 -6.39 5.02
C THR A 179 8.81 -7.56 5.59
N LYS A 180 8.44 -8.07 6.77
CA LYS A 180 9.09 -9.25 7.35
C LYS A 180 8.81 -10.53 6.56
N ALA A 181 7.57 -10.73 6.12
CA ALA A 181 7.18 -11.92 5.38
C ALA A 181 7.95 -12.03 4.05
N PHE A 182 8.07 -10.93 3.30
CA PHE A 182 8.84 -10.90 2.04
C PHE A 182 10.36 -10.99 2.26
N ASN A 183 10.90 -10.41 3.34
CA ASN A 183 12.32 -10.52 3.64
C ASN A 183 12.74 -11.85 4.29
N ASN A 184 11.78 -12.74 4.61
CA ASN A 184 12.08 -14.09 5.09
C ASN A 184 12.87 -14.87 4.01
N GLU A 185 13.90 -15.60 4.42
CA GLU A 185 14.78 -16.35 3.50
C GLU A 185 14.02 -17.25 2.52
N LYS A 186 12.92 -17.87 2.95
CA LYS A 186 12.08 -18.71 2.08
C LYS A 186 11.49 -17.91 0.93
N VAL A 187 10.90 -16.76 1.24
CA VAL A 187 10.23 -15.91 0.26
C VAL A 187 11.24 -15.15 -0.59
N LYS A 188 12.32 -14.66 0.03
CA LYS A 188 13.43 -13.99 -0.63
C LYS A 188 14.16 -14.89 -1.63
N SER A 189 14.11 -16.21 -1.48
CA SER A 189 14.63 -17.13 -2.50
C SER A 189 13.81 -17.13 -3.79
N LEU A 190 12.54 -16.74 -3.71
CA LEU A 190 11.60 -16.67 -4.83
C LEU A 190 11.58 -15.30 -5.51
N HIS A 191 12.25 -14.28 -4.95
CA HIS A 191 12.35 -12.97 -5.60
C HIS A 191 13.71 -12.32 -5.35
N THR A 192 14.26 -11.68 -6.38
CA THR A 192 15.52 -10.95 -6.26
C THR A 192 15.34 -9.51 -5.78
N TYR A 193 14.10 -9.09 -5.50
CA TYR A 193 13.78 -7.69 -5.22
C TYR A 193 14.08 -7.30 -3.78
N ASP A 194 14.51 -6.06 -3.63
CA ASP A 194 14.68 -5.40 -2.36
C ASP A 194 13.34 -4.86 -1.88
N VAL A 195 12.87 -5.39 -0.74
CA VAL A 195 11.56 -5.10 -0.17
C VAL A 195 11.76 -4.35 1.13
N LYS A 196 11.20 -3.14 1.19
CA LYS A 196 11.36 -2.23 2.33
C LYS A 196 9.99 -1.76 2.81
N GLY A 197 9.93 -1.41 4.10
CA GLY A 197 8.75 -0.79 4.71
C GLY A 197 9.05 0.63 5.13
N LEU A 198 8.07 1.52 5.03
CA LEU A 198 8.11 2.87 5.58
C LEU A 198 6.89 3.08 6.48
N ILE A 199 7.16 3.40 7.74
CA ILE A 199 6.14 3.63 8.77
C ILE A 199 6.27 5.05 9.34
N ASP A 200 5.17 5.55 9.89
CA ASP A 200 5.13 6.82 10.61
C ASP A 200 5.99 6.72 11.89
N HIS A 201 6.55 7.85 12.33
CA HIS A 201 7.36 7.89 13.54
C HIS A 201 6.49 7.61 14.76
N ASP A 202 5.31 8.24 14.81
CA ASP A 202 4.22 7.89 15.72
C ASP A 202 4.61 7.88 17.23
N PHE A 203 5.71 8.53 17.62
CA PHE A 203 6.37 8.47 18.94
C PHE A 203 7.04 7.13 19.29
N LEU A 204 7.54 6.39 18.30
CA LEU A 204 8.39 5.21 18.51
C LEU A 204 9.68 5.60 19.23
N ALA A 205 10.08 4.80 20.22
CA ALA A 205 11.36 4.98 20.90
C ALA A 205 12.52 4.62 19.96
N ASP A 206 13.70 5.23 20.16
CA ASP A 206 14.85 5.01 19.26
C ASP A 206 15.27 3.53 19.21
N ILE A 207 15.13 2.79 20.31
CA ILE A 207 15.38 1.34 20.37
C ILE A 207 14.44 0.56 19.44
N GLU A 208 13.17 0.98 19.34
CA GLU A 208 12.21 0.37 18.43
C GLU A 208 12.56 0.67 16.98
N LYS A 209 12.95 1.92 16.68
CA LYS A 209 13.39 2.31 15.33
C LYS A 209 14.59 1.48 14.88
N ASP A 210 15.59 1.32 15.74
CA ASP A 210 16.78 0.51 15.43
C ASP A 210 16.42 -0.97 15.20
N SER A 211 15.44 -1.49 15.94
CA SER A 211 14.93 -2.85 15.76
C SER A 211 14.22 -3.03 14.42
N TYR A 212 13.40 -2.05 14.01
CA TYR A 212 12.71 -2.04 12.72
C TYR A 212 13.68 -1.83 11.55
N LEU A 213 14.68 -0.97 11.72
CA LEU A 213 15.69 -0.71 10.69
C LEU A 213 16.49 -1.97 10.34
N LYS A 214 16.83 -2.80 11.35
CA LYS A 214 17.46 -4.13 11.12
C LYS A 214 16.59 -5.11 10.31
N GLN A 215 15.30 -4.82 10.16
CA GLN A 215 14.32 -5.61 9.42
C GLN A 215 13.90 -4.91 8.11
N ASN A 216 14.70 -3.96 7.62
CA ASN A 216 14.42 -3.15 6.42
C ASN A 216 13.13 -2.31 6.51
N ILE A 217 12.75 -1.93 7.74
CA ILE A 217 11.60 -1.07 8.00
C ILE A 217 12.13 0.29 8.50
N TYR A 218 11.86 1.32 7.71
CA TYR A 218 12.28 2.68 7.95
C TYR A 218 11.16 3.48 8.60
N THR A 219 11.52 4.46 9.42
CA THR A 219 10.59 5.36 10.09
C THR A 219 10.75 6.76 9.55
N LEU A 220 9.67 7.52 9.41
CA LEU A 220 9.74 8.94 9.08
C LEU A 220 10.56 9.72 10.11
N ASP A 221 11.24 10.78 9.66
CA ASP A 221 11.91 11.73 10.56
C ASP A 221 10.94 12.78 11.12
N VAL A 222 9.66 12.69 10.75
CA VAL A 222 8.54 13.52 11.23
C VAL A 222 7.45 12.62 11.81
N LEU A 223 6.53 13.17 12.59
CA LEU A 223 5.55 12.37 13.33
C LEU A 223 4.68 11.48 12.43
N GLU A 224 4.07 12.07 11.41
CA GLU A 224 3.25 11.42 10.39
C GLU A 224 3.55 12.02 9.01
N VAL A 225 3.14 11.34 7.95
CA VAL A 225 3.26 11.84 6.57
C VAL A 225 2.62 13.22 6.35
N GLU A 226 1.55 13.57 7.09
CA GLU A 226 0.93 14.90 7.01
C GLU A 226 1.91 16.03 7.41
N ASN A 227 2.83 15.75 8.34
CA ASN A 227 3.84 16.70 8.78
C ASN A 227 4.86 17.03 7.68
N LEU A 228 5.06 16.16 6.69
CA LEU A 228 5.92 16.45 5.55
C LEU A 228 5.41 17.64 4.74
N PHE A 229 4.09 17.85 4.68
CA PHE A 229 3.52 19.02 4.01
C PHE A 229 3.82 20.32 4.80
N LEU A 230 4.05 20.23 6.11
CA LEU A 230 4.28 21.39 6.97
C LEU A 230 5.75 21.83 7.00
N ILE A 231 6.66 21.24 6.21
CA ILE A 231 8.05 21.70 6.20
C ILE A 231 8.18 23.11 5.64
N GLU A 232 9.13 23.88 6.20
CA GLU A 232 9.37 25.28 5.82
C GLU A 232 9.54 25.49 4.29
N PRO A 233 10.33 24.67 3.56
CA PRO A 233 10.49 24.84 2.12
C PRO A 233 9.16 24.76 1.34
N LEU A 234 8.25 23.86 1.72
CA LEU A 234 6.99 23.69 1.00
C LEU A 234 5.99 24.82 1.25
N ILE A 235 5.95 25.31 2.49
CA ILE A 235 5.11 26.46 2.85
C ILE A 235 5.57 27.70 2.06
N LYS A 236 6.88 27.96 2.03
CA LYS A 236 7.47 29.07 1.27
C LYS A 236 7.17 28.96 -0.22
N LEU A 237 7.33 27.76 -0.78
CA LEU A 237 7.10 27.49 -2.19
C LEU A 237 5.63 27.66 -2.59
N ALA A 238 4.69 27.28 -1.72
CA ALA A 238 3.26 27.50 -1.92
C ALA A 238 2.86 28.98 -1.81
N ALA A 239 3.44 29.74 -0.86
CA ALA A 239 3.21 31.18 -0.75
C ALA A 239 3.71 31.93 -2.00
N LYS A 240 4.89 31.56 -2.51
CA LYS A 240 5.45 32.10 -3.75
C LYS A 240 4.55 31.87 -4.97
N GLN A 241 3.78 30.77 -4.97
CA GLN A 241 2.88 30.43 -6.09
C GLN A 241 1.71 31.41 -6.23
N ILE A 242 1.26 32.02 -5.14
CA ILE A 242 0.19 33.02 -5.14
C ILE A 242 0.71 34.47 -5.12
N GLY A 243 2.04 34.64 -5.18
CA GLY A 243 2.70 35.95 -5.14
C GLY A 243 2.75 36.59 -3.75
N ASP A 244 2.60 35.80 -2.68
CA ASP A 244 2.72 36.28 -1.29
C ASP A 244 4.19 36.25 -0.83
N ASN A 245 4.50 37.00 0.24
CA ASN A 245 5.84 37.01 0.83
C ASN A 245 6.11 35.68 1.57
N GLU A 246 7.02 34.88 1.02
CA GLU A 246 7.36 33.54 1.50
C GLU A 246 7.76 33.50 2.99
N ASN A 247 8.52 34.49 3.48
CA ASN A 247 8.99 34.51 4.86
C ASN A 247 7.88 34.96 5.82
N GLU A 248 7.04 35.91 5.43
CA GLU A 248 5.89 36.33 6.25
C GLU A 248 4.83 35.25 6.33
N ALA A 249 4.56 34.57 5.21
CA ALA A 249 3.62 33.44 5.17
C ALA A 249 4.10 32.29 6.06
N PHE A 250 5.39 31.94 5.98
CA PHE A 250 5.97 30.94 6.87
C PHE A 250 5.89 31.36 8.34
N GLN A 251 6.22 32.61 8.67
CA GLN A 251 6.16 33.11 10.04
C GLN A 251 4.74 33.02 10.62
N LYS A 252 3.72 33.42 9.84
CA LYS A 252 2.30 33.29 10.24
C LYS A 252 1.90 31.83 10.50
N VAL A 253 2.33 30.91 9.63
CA VAL A 253 2.07 29.48 9.80
C VAL A 253 2.81 28.92 11.01
N SER A 254 4.07 29.30 11.19
CA SER A 254 4.89 28.88 12.33
C SER A 254 4.30 29.36 13.66
N ASP A 255 3.95 30.64 13.77
CA ASP A 255 3.33 31.20 14.98
C ASP A 255 2.00 30.51 15.29
N PHE A 256 1.18 30.27 14.26
CA PHE A 256 -0.06 29.53 14.40
C PHE A 256 0.17 28.08 14.90
N LEU A 257 1.15 27.36 14.34
CA LEU A 257 1.44 25.98 14.75
C LEU A 257 1.93 25.91 16.20
N PHE A 258 2.81 26.82 16.62
CA PHE A 258 3.26 26.89 18.02
C PHE A 258 2.13 27.28 18.97
N GLU A 259 1.22 28.18 18.57
CA GLU A 259 0.04 28.51 19.38
C GLU A 259 -0.89 27.29 19.55
N GLN A 260 -1.10 26.52 18.48
CA GLN A 260 -1.89 25.28 18.58
C GLN A 260 -1.20 24.20 19.40
N MET A 261 0.13 24.09 19.32
CA MET A 261 0.92 23.19 20.15
C MET A 261 0.83 23.57 21.64
N GLU A 262 0.87 24.86 21.96
CA GLU A 262 0.69 25.34 23.35
C GLU A 262 -0.72 25.04 23.87
N GLN A 263 -1.76 25.29 23.06
CA GLN A 263 -3.14 24.97 23.43
C GLN A 263 -3.37 23.46 23.62
N GLY A 264 -2.71 22.63 22.81
CA GLY A 264 -2.80 21.16 22.84
C GLY A 264 -1.69 20.46 23.62
N LYS A 265 -0.87 21.20 24.39
CA LYS A 265 0.35 20.69 25.04
C LYS A 265 0.10 19.41 25.82
N TYR A 266 -0.92 19.42 26.68
CA TYR A 266 -1.21 18.27 27.55
C TYR A 266 -1.72 17.06 26.79
N ASP A 267 -2.42 17.23 25.67
CA ASP A 267 -2.88 16.10 24.85
C ASP A 267 -1.71 15.39 24.17
N ILE A 268 -0.71 16.16 23.73
CA ILE A 268 0.55 15.63 23.17
C ILE A 268 1.33 14.89 24.25
N VAL A 269 1.54 15.53 25.41
CA VAL A 269 2.26 14.92 26.55
C VAL A 269 1.57 13.63 26.97
N ASN A 270 0.24 13.63 27.11
CA ASN A 270 -0.54 12.44 27.45
C ASN A 270 -0.38 11.33 26.40
N SER A 271 -0.42 11.66 25.11
CA SER A 271 -0.28 10.68 24.03
C SER A 271 1.10 10.00 24.05
N ILE A 272 2.16 10.79 24.22
CA ILE A 272 3.53 10.28 24.35
C ILE A 272 3.66 9.42 25.59
N CYS A 273 3.17 9.89 26.75
CA CYS A 273 3.24 9.15 28.01
C CYS A 273 2.50 7.81 27.93
N ILE A 274 1.30 7.78 27.35
CA ILE A 274 0.52 6.55 27.18
C ILE A 274 1.26 5.57 26.28
N LYS A 275 1.88 6.03 25.18
CA LYS A 275 2.63 5.16 24.28
C LYS A 275 3.89 4.61 24.95
N GLU A 276 4.64 5.44 25.66
CA GLU A 276 5.82 5.04 26.45
C GLU A 276 5.47 4.00 27.53
N ILE A 277 4.39 4.24 28.29
CA ILE A 277 3.92 3.30 29.32
C ILE A 277 3.48 1.98 28.68
N ARG A 278 2.74 2.01 27.57
CA ARG A 278 2.36 0.80 26.82
C ARG A 278 3.58 0.04 26.33
N HIS A 279 4.58 0.74 25.81
CA HIS A 279 5.84 0.12 25.37
C HIS A 279 6.55 -0.58 26.53
N LYS A 280 6.72 0.11 27.66
CA LYS A 280 7.30 -0.49 28.87
C LYS A 280 6.52 -1.72 29.33
N LEU A 281 5.18 -1.66 29.35
CA LEU A 281 4.34 -2.80 29.71
C LEU A 281 4.50 -3.98 28.72
N ASN A 282 4.56 -3.71 27.41
CA ASN A 282 4.75 -4.73 26.39
C ASN A 282 6.14 -5.39 26.45
N CYS A 283 7.14 -4.73 27.03
CA CYS A 283 8.48 -5.31 27.24
C CYS A 283 8.54 -6.31 28.39
N PHE A 284 7.44 -6.51 29.13
CA PHE A 284 7.39 -7.50 30.19
C PHE A 284 7.64 -8.91 29.63
N SER A 285 8.64 -9.59 30.18
CA SER A 285 8.88 -11.01 29.95
C SER A 285 9.26 -11.66 31.28
N SER A 286 8.64 -12.80 31.59
CA SER A 286 9.01 -13.60 32.77
C SER A 286 9.73 -14.86 32.33
N LYS A 287 10.80 -15.21 33.03
CA LYS A 287 11.51 -16.49 32.91
C LYS A 287 11.13 -17.46 34.03
N GLY A 288 10.15 -17.09 34.86
CA GLY A 288 9.69 -17.87 35.99
C GLY A 288 8.96 -19.14 35.55
N ASN A 289 9.22 -20.25 36.22
CA ASN A 289 8.58 -21.54 35.96
C ASN A 289 7.45 -21.86 36.93
N LYS A 290 7.14 -20.94 37.86
CA LYS A 290 6.06 -21.04 38.84
C LYS A 290 5.25 -19.74 38.88
N GLY A 291 3.97 -19.83 39.25
CA GLY A 291 3.07 -18.67 39.31
C GLY A 291 3.53 -17.56 40.24
N GLU A 292 4.18 -17.90 41.36
CA GLU A 292 4.75 -16.92 42.30
C GLU A 292 5.92 -16.13 41.70
N ASP A 293 6.77 -16.80 40.91
CA ASP A 293 7.91 -16.15 40.23
C ASP A 293 7.40 -15.14 39.20
N ILE A 294 6.41 -15.53 38.39
CA ILE A 294 5.78 -14.65 37.38
C ILE A 294 5.12 -13.44 38.05
N GLN A 295 4.45 -13.64 39.19
CA GLN A 295 3.81 -12.55 39.93
C GLN A 295 4.84 -11.56 40.50
N ASN A 296 5.97 -12.05 41.02
CA ASN A 296 7.05 -11.21 41.52
C ASN A 296 7.74 -10.44 40.39
N ASP A 297 8.01 -11.10 39.25
CA ASP A 297 8.57 -10.46 38.06
C ASP A 297 7.66 -9.32 37.57
N LEU A 298 6.34 -9.55 37.52
CA LEU A 298 5.37 -8.53 37.10
C LEU A 298 5.35 -7.33 38.07
N ASN A 299 5.35 -7.59 39.38
CA ASN A 299 5.33 -6.53 40.39
C ASN A 299 6.61 -5.67 40.32
N ASN A 300 7.77 -6.31 40.12
CA ASN A 300 9.05 -5.60 39.93
C ASN A 300 9.00 -4.73 38.68
N HIS A 301 8.55 -5.29 37.55
CA HIS A 301 8.43 -4.56 36.28
C HIS A 301 7.51 -3.35 36.37
N ILE A 302 6.36 -3.48 37.05
CA ILE A 302 5.45 -2.35 37.29
C ILE A 302 6.10 -1.30 38.20
N SER A 303 6.87 -1.72 39.21
CA SER A 303 7.54 -0.79 40.14
C SER A 303 8.64 0.05 39.49
N GLU A 304 9.22 -0.40 38.37
CA GLU A 304 10.20 0.34 37.58
C GLU A 304 9.55 1.44 36.69
N ILE A 305 8.24 1.37 36.48
CA ILE A 305 7.50 2.35 35.66
C ILE A 305 7.07 3.53 36.54
N ASP A 306 7.92 4.57 36.59
CA ASP A 306 7.55 5.85 37.21
C ASP A 306 6.79 6.75 36.22
N VAL A 307 5.45 6.73 36.34
CA VAL A 307 4.54 7.55 35.52
C VAL A 307 4.79 9.05 35.70
N ASN A 308 5.08 9.50 36.92
CA ASN A 308 5.30 10.92 37.20
C ASN A 308 6.61 11.39 36.57
N ALA A 309 7.68 10.60 36.67
CA ALA A 309 8.95 10.92 36.02
C ALA A 309 8.80 10.97 34.50
N ILE A 310 8.10 10.01 33.89
CA ILE A 310 7.83 10.01 32.43
C ILE A 310 7.04 11.26 32.04
N PHE A 311 6.02 11.63 32.80
CA PHE A 311 5.21 12.82 32.52
C PHE A 311 6.03 14.11 32.63
N VAL A 312 6.76 14.30 33.73
CA VAL A 312 7.59 15.50 33.95
C VAL A 312 8.68 15.62 32.90
N GLN A 313 9.34 14.52 32.53
CA GLN A 313 10.37 14.54 31.49
C GLN A 313 9.78 14.91 30.13
N THR A 314 8.63 14.31 29.78
CA THR A 314 7.95 14.58 28.51
C THR A 314 7.44 16.02 28.47
N GLU A 315 6.83 16.50 29.55
CA GLU A 315 6.34 17.88 29.65
C GLU A 315 7.49 18.88 29.53
N THR A 316 8.63 18.63 30.18
CA THR A 316 9.82 19.49 30.09
C THR A 316 10.29 19.55 28.64
N ASN A 317 10.47 18.40 27.99
CA ASN A 317 10.91 18.34 26.59
C ASN A 317 9.95 19.12 25.64
N ILE A 318 8.64 18.96 25.82
CA ILE A 318 7.64 19.68 25.01
C ILE A 318 7.67 21.18 25.30
N SER A 319 7.83 21.58 26.56
CA SER A 319 7.91 22.98 26.96
C SER A 319 9.16 23.66 26.37
N ASP A 320 10.29 22.95 26.36
CA ASP A 320 11.55 23.43 25.80
C ASP A 320 11.43 23.64 24.28
N ILE A 321 10.78 22.71 23.56
CA ILE A 321 10.52 22.85 22.12
C ILE A 321 9.71 24.11 21.81
N ILE A 322 8.71 24.43 22.64
CA ILE A 322 7.87 25.62 22.46
C ILE A 322 8.65 26.90 22.81
N ALA A 323 9.44 26.87 23.89
CA ALA A 323 10.23 28.02 24.35
C ALA A 323 11.37 28.36 23.37
N GLU A 324 12.08 27.36 22.84
CA GLU A 324 13.16 27.52 21.86
C GLU A 324 12.64 27.78 20.43
N ARG A 325 11.34 27.56 20.20
CA ARG A 325 10.69 27.58 18.88
C ARG A 325 11.42 26.68 17.87
N ASP A 326 11.82 25.48 18.30
CA ASP A 326 12.47 24.49 17.44
C ASP A 326 11.44 23.83 16.50
N TYR A 327 11.29 24.41 15.30
CA TYR A 327 10.30 23.97 14.32
C TYR A 327 10.51 22.53 13.87
N LYS A 328 11.78 22.09 13.73
CA LYS A 328 12.09 20.73 13.28
C LYS A 328 11.66 19.71 14.33
N LYS A 329 11.97 19.95 15.62
CA LYS A 329 11.49 19.07 16.70
C LYS A 329 9.98 19.10 16.85
N MET A 330 9.34 20.26 16.62
CA MET A 330 7.87 20.36 16.66
C MET A 330 7.21 19.41 15.64
N LEU A 331 7.73 19.32 14.41
CA LEU A 331 7.21 18.40 13.39
C LEU A 331 7.32 16.92 13.79
N ASN A 332 8.17 16.57 14.77
CA ASN A 332 8.38 15.20 15.22
C ASN A 332 7.45 14.80 16.36
N VAL A 333 6.80 15.77 17.02
CA VAL A 333 5.97 15.54 18.20
C VAL A 333 4.55 16.08 18.07
N PHE A 334 4.30 16.96 17.11
CA PHE A 334 3.00 17.60 16.96
C PHE A 334 2.20 16.97 15.82
N ASN A 335 1.09 16.30 16.16
CA ASN A 335 0.06 15.93 15.21
C ASN A 335 -1.25 16.61 15.61
N HIS A 336 -1.83 17.38 14.68
CA HIS A 336 -3.22 17.78 14.81
C HIS A 336 -3.96 17.63 13.48
N LYS A 337 -5.00 16.78 13.49
CA LYS A 337 -5.83 16.52 12.32
C LYS A 337 -6.42 17.82 11.76
N GLY A 338 -6.28 18.00 10.45
CA GLY A 338 -6.81 19.17 9.75
C GLY A 338 -5.89 20.39 9.75
N MET A 339 -4.64 20.27 10.23
CA MET A 339 -3.65 21.37 10.14
C MET A 339 -3.42 21.82 8.71
N CYS A 340 -3.27 20.89 7.77
CA CYS A 340 -3.15 21.20 6.35
C CYS A 340 -4.32 22.08 5.82
N GLN A 341 -5.53 21.88 6.34
CA GLN A 341 -6.69 22.70 5.98
C GLN A 341 -6.62 24.10 6.57
N ARG A 342 -6.12 24.25 7.81
CA ARG A 342 -5.94 25.57 8.42
C ARG A 342 -4.81 26.35 7.76
N VAL A 343 -3.70 25.69 7.42
CA VAL A 343 -2.60 26.26 6.63
C VAL A 343 -3.08 26.75 5.26
N THR A 344 -4.00 26.01 4.63
CA THR A 344 -4.65 26.45 3.38
C THR A 344 -5.29 27.84 3.54
N GLY A 345 -5.99 28.07 4.66
CA GLY A 345 -6.63 29.35 4.97
C GLY A 345 -5.65 30.47 5.29
N ILE A 346 -4.57 30.17 6.02
CA ILE A 346 -3.53 31.15 6.40
C ILE A 346 -2.78 31.67 5.17
N ILE A 347 -2.44 30.76 4.24
CA ILE A 347 -1.78 31.13 2.98
C ILE A 347 -2.79 31.75 2.00
N GLY A 348 -4.11 31.53 2.17
CA GLY A 348 -5.13 32.07 1.27
C GLY A 348 -5.28 31.26 -0.04
N LEU A 349 -4.98 29.97 0.00
CA LEU A 349 -5.08 29.09 -1.16
C LEU A 349 -6.55 28.73 -1.48
N LYS A 350 -6.89 28.73 -2.77
CA LYS A 350 -8.23 28.32 -3.24
C LYS A 350 -8.45 26.79 -3.22
N LYS A 351 -7.37 26.03 -3.44
CA LYS A 351 -7.35 24.56 -3.33
C LYS A 351 -6.73 24.17 -2.00
N LYS A 352 -7.06 22.98 -1.50
CA LYS A 352 -6.39 22.41 -0.32
C LYS A 352 -4.88 22.38 -0.52
N TYR A 353 -4.15 22.81 0.49
CA TYR A 353 -2.69 22.94 0.46
C TYR A 353 -1.95 21.66 0.00
N PRO A 354 -2.27 20.45 0.49
CA PRO A 354 -1.63 19.22 0.00
C PRO A 354 -1.80 19.01 -1.50
N GLN A 355 -2.97 19.35 -2.06
CA GLN A 355 -3.21 19.25 -3.50
C GLN A 355 -2.36 20.24 -4.29
N VAL A 356 -2.15 21.45 -3.77
CA VAL A 356 -1.28 22.46 -4.41
C VAL A 356 0.16 21.96 -4.46
N VAL A 357 0.67 21.39 -3.36
CA VAL A 357 2.00 20.77 -3.34
C VAL A 357 2.10 19.64 -4.35
N LEU A 358 1.12 18.72 -4.40
CA LEU A 358 1.11 17.63 -5.38
C LEU A 358 1.03 18.12 -6.84
N ASP A 359 0.29 19.20 -7.10
CA ASP A 359 0.23 19.82 -8.44
C ASP A 359 1.61 20.41 -8.82
N LEU A 360 2.33 20.99 -7.85
CA LEU A 360 3.65 21.60 -8.07
C LEU A 360 4.76 20.55 -8.26
N ILE A 361 4.67 19.41 -7.58
CA ILE A 361 5.59 18.27 -7.75
C ILE A 361 5.54 17.73 -9.19
N LYS A 362 4.39 17.80 -9.85
CA LYS A 362 4.23 17.36 -11.25
C LYS A 362 4.75 18.37 -12.28
N GLY A 363 5.17 19.56 -11.85
CA GLY A 363 5.64 20.64 -12.72
C GLY A 363 7.15 20.90 -12.61
N GLU A 364 7.55 22.11 -12.99
CA GLU A 364 8.97 22.53 -13.05
C GLU A 364 9.66 22.61 -11.68
N LYS A 365 8.90 22.60 -10.58
CA LYS A 365 9.42 22.68 -9.21
C LYS A 365 9.65 21.31 -8.56
N ARG A 366 9.59 20.22 -9.35
CA ARG A 366 9.75 18.84 -8.89
C ARG A 366 11.01 18.64 -8.06
N ASP A 367 12.18 18.99 -8.61
CA ASP A 367 13.47 18.68 -7.99
C ASP A 367 13.70 19.47 -6.69
N GLU A 368 13.20 20.71 -6.63
CA GLU A 368 13.24 21.55 -5.42
C GLU A 368 12.40 20.93 -4.29
N ILE A 369 11.20 20.44 -4.61
CA ILE A 369 10.31 19.80 -3.64
C ILE A 369 10.86 18.45 -3.18
N ILE A 370 11.33 17.60 -4.10
CA ILE A 370 11.91 16.30 -3.75
C ILE A 370 13.14 16.49 -2.87
N SER A 371 14.03 17.44 -3.21
CA SER A 371 15.21 17.74 -2.40
C SER A 371 14.85 18.21 -0.99
N ALA A 372 13.80 19.01 -0.84
CA ALA A 372 13.31 19.43 0.46
C ALA A 372 12.73 18.26 1.27
N LEU A 373 11.93 17.40 0.65
CA LEU A 373 11.32 16.23 1.30
C LEU A 373 12.36 15.21 1.75
N LEU A 374 13.40 14.97 0.94
CA LEU A 374 14.51 14.07 1.30
C LEU A 374 15.30 14.51 2.54
N GLY A 375 15.20 15.78 2.95
CA GLY A 375 15.80 16.27 4.21
C GLY A 375 15.02 15.87 5.48
N TYR A 376 13.80 15.36 5.33
CA TYR A 376 12.87 14.95 6.40
C TYR A 376 12.37 13.52 6.22
N LEU A 377 12.95 12.78 5.27
CA LEU A 377 12.67 11.39 5.00
C LEU A 377 13.92 10.56 5.27
N PRO A 378 13.77 9.34 5.79
CA PRO A 378 14.90 8.45 5.98
C PRO A 378 15.56 8.16 4.64
N LYS A 379 16.88 7.95 4.64
CA LYS A 379 17.59 7.45 3.47
C LYS A 379 17.28 5.98 3.28
N ILE A 380 16.49 5.69 2.25
CA ILE A 380 16.10 4.34 1.86
C ILE A 380 17.05 3.89 0.74
N ASP A 381 18.24 3.43 1.13
CA ASP A 381 19.29 2.92 0.24
C ASP A 381 19.02 1.48 -0.19
#